data_AF-A0A1W9LD99-F1
#
_entry.id   AF-A0A1W9LD99-F1
#
_cell.length_a   1.000
_cell.length_b   1.000
_cell.length_c   1.000
_cell.angle_alpha   90.00
_cell.angle_beta   90.00
_cell.angle_gamma   90.00
#
_symmetry.space_group_name_H-M   'P 1'
#
loop_
_entity.id
_entity.type
_entity.pdbx_description
1 polymer ?
#
loop_
_entity_poly.entity_id
_entity_poly.type
_entity_poly.pdbx_seq_one_letter_code
_entity_poly.pdbx_strand_id
1 'polypeptide(L)'
;MNITSHPNRLPIVLSALVYPGLGQIFQRRWVAGTIYLLSFTVFFLMMMINVLVPLFKTLRAVLDFADGAANESLFGISPLGVLVPFGLSILIYVANLLDVTRAVRRNRAEAGAFSTPTVTSPRRERPLKAEAPR
;
A
#
# COMPACT_ATOMS: atom_id res chain seq x y z
N MET A 1 -28.20 -1.71 -20.95
CA MET A 1 -27.44 -2.73 -20.20
C MET A 1 -26.49 -1.98 -19.27
N ASN A 2 -26.90 -1.75 -18.02
CA ASN A 2 -26.10 -1.02 -17.03
C ASN A 2 -25.03 -1.97 -16.50
N ILE A 3 -23.80 -1.86 -17.02
CA ILE A 3 -22.65 -2.51 -16.41
C ILE A 3 -22.38 -1.74 -15.12
N THR A 4 -22.81 -2.27 -13.99
CA THR A 4 -22.46 -1.75 -12.68
C THR A 4 -20.93 -1.78 -12.56
N SER A 5 -20.31 -0.62 -12.68
CA SER A 5 -18.87 -0.44 -12.55
C SER A 5 -18.48 -0.73 -11.11
N HIS A 6 -18.22 -2.01 -10.82
CA HIS A 6 -17.71 -2.38 -9.51
C HIS A 6 -16.45 -1.56 -9.24
N PRO A 7 -16.33 -0.98 -8.04
CA PRO A 7 -15.19 -0.15 -7.73
C PRO A 7 -13.91 -0.96 -7.93
N ASN A 8 -12.98 -0.47 -8.75
CA ASN A 8 -11.68 -1.11 -8.96
C ASN A 8 -10.92 -1.18 -7.62
N ARG A 9 -11.02 -2.32 -6.93
CA ARG A 9 -10.32 -2.64 -5.66
C ARG A 9 -8.89 -3.13 -5.91
N LEU A 10 -8.54 -3.34 -7.17
CA LEU A 10 -7.27 -3.90 -7.62
C LEU A 10 -6.03 -3.21 -7.01
N PRO A 11 -5.96 -1.87 -6.89
CA PRO A 11 -4.80 -1.23 -6.24
C PRO A 11 -4.62 -1.61 -4.77
N ILE A 12 -5.72 -1.82 -4.04
CA ILE A 12 -5.69 -2.22 -2.63
C ILE A 12 -5.23 -3.67 -2.54
N VAL A 13 -5.76 -4.54 -3.40
CA VAL A 13 -5.37 -5.96 -3.45
C VAL A 13 -3.88 -6.10 -3.79
N LEU A 14 -3.36 -5.34 -4.77
CA LEU A 14 -1.94 -5.34 -5.11
C LEU A 14 -1.05 -4.93 -3.93
N SER A 15 -1.39 -3.84 -3.24
CA SER A 15 -0.62 -3.39 -2.08
C SER A 15 -0.73 -4.32 -0.86
N ALA A 16 -1.87 -5.00 -0.68
CA ALA A 16 -2.11 -5.87 0.46
C ALA A 16 -1.55 -7.29 0.27
N LEU A 17 -1.66 -7.87 -0.93
CA LEU A 17 -1.27 -9.26 -1.18
C LEU A 17 0.11 -9.40 -1.82
N VAL A 18 0.51 -8.48 -2.69
CA VAL A 18 1.72 -8.67 -3.50
C VAL A 18 2.91 -7.99 -2.81
N TYR A 19 2.86 -6.67 -2.69
CA TYR A 19 3.97 -5.91 -2.14
C TYR A 19 3.60 -4.45 -1.82
N PRO A 20 4.07 -3.89 -0.70
CA PRO A 20 3.93 -2.47 -0.40
C PRO A 20 4.52 -1.61 -1.53
N GLY A 21 3.72 -0.70 -2.08
CA GLY A 21 4.14 0.23 -3.12
C GLY A 21 3.52 -0.04 -4.49
N LEU A 22 3.13 -1.30 -4.77
CA LEU A 22 2.60 -1.69 -6.08
C LEU A 22 1.24 -1.05 -6.39
N GLY A 23 0.36 -0.92 -5.40
CA GLY A 23 -0.92 -0.25 -5.57
C GLY A 23 -0.79 1.22 -5.98
N GLN A 24 0.22 1.93 -5.45
CA GLN A 24 0.49 3.33 -5.81
C GLN A 24 1.06 3.46 -7.23
N ILE A 25 1.93 2.52 -7.64
CA ILE A 25 2.45 2.46 -9.01
C ILE A 25 1.29 2.28 -10.01
N PHE A 26 0.35 1.38 -9.70
CA PHE A 26 -0.83 1.16 -10.54
C PHE A 26 -1.75 2.39 -10.62
N GLN A 27 -1.77 3.22 -9.58
CA GLN A 27 -2.46 4.52 -9.55
C GLN A 27 -1.66 5.65 -10.21
N ARG A 28 -0.55 5.36 -10.90
CA ARG A 28 0.40 6.34 -11.47
C ARG A 28 1.05 7.28 -10.45
N ARG A 29 1.02 6.94 -9.16
CA ARG A 29 1.72 7.67 -8.08
C ARG A 29 3.12 7.08 -7.87
N TRP A 30 3.95 7.16 -8.92
CA TRP A 30 5.27 6.52 -8.98
C TRP A 30 6.16 6.89 -7.80
N VAL A 31 6.26 8.18 -7.46
CA VAL A 31 7.11 8.66 -6.36
C VAL A 31 6.71 8.02 -5.02
N ALA A 32 5.42 8.04 -4.68
CA ALA A 32 4.93 7.42 -3.45
C ALA A 32 5.20 5.92 -3.46
N GLY A 33 4.88 5.24 -4.58
CA GLY A 33 5.13 3.81 -4.75
C GLY A 33 6.59 3.44 -4.52
N THR A 34 7.53 4.16 -5.14
CA THR A 34 8.98 3.94 -4.98
C THR A 34 9.44 4.15 -3.55
N ILE A 35 8.95 5.19 -2.86
CA ILE A 35 9.33 5.46 -1.46
C ILE A 35 8.90 4.31 -0.56
N TYR A 36 7.65 3.85 -0.66
CA TYR A 36 7.17 2.74 0.15
C TYR A 36 7.86 1.42 -0.19
N LEU A 37 8.05 1.15 -1.48
CA LEU A 37 8.71 -0.06 -1.97
C LEU A 37 10.15 -0.14 -1.47
N LEU A 38 10.96 0.91 -1.69
CA LEU A 38 12.35 0.94 -1.24
C LEU A 38 12.46 0.88 0.29
N SER A 39 11.67 1.68 1.00
CA SER A 39 11.73 1.69 2.47
C SER A 39 11.38 0.31 3.04
N PHE A 40 10.31 -0.33 2.55
CA PHE A 40 9.94 -1.66 2.97
C PHE A 40 11.03 -2.70 2.64
N THR A 41 11.58 -2.68 1.42
CA THR A 41 12.68 -3.57 1.01
C THR A 41 13.88 -3.44 1.94
N VAL A 42 14.31 -2.21 2.25
CA VAL A 42 15.48 -1.97 3.11
C VAL A 42 15.27 -2.57 4.50
N PHE A 43 14.15 -2.27 5.17
CA PHE A 43 13.89 -2.81 6.51
C PHE A 43 13.66 -4.33 6.50
N PHE A 44 13.02 -4.86 5.46
CA PHE A 44 12.84 -6.29 5.28
C PHE A 44 14.19 -7.01 5.12
N LEU A 45 15.10 -6.46 4.31
CA LEU A 45 16.45 -7.02 4.13
C LEU A 45 17.28 -6.93 5.42
N MET A 46 17.22 -5.81 6.14
CA MET A 46 17.88 -5.68 7.45
C MET A 46 17.37 -6.74 8.43
N MET A 47 16.05 -6.95 8.51
CA MET A 47 15.46 -8.02 9.31
C MET A 47 15.96 -9.40 8.87
N MET A 48 15.99 -9.65 7.55
CA MET A 48 16.44 -10.93 7.02
C MET A 48 17.90 -11.22 7.32
N ILE A 49 18.78 -10.23 7.19
CA ILE A 49 20.20 -10.36 7.55
C ILE A 49 20.35 -10.69 9.04
N ASN A 50 19.60 -9.98 9.91
CA ASN A 50 19.67 -10.18 11.36
C ASN A 50 19.12 -11.55 11.81
N VAL A 51 18.30 -12.22 11.01
CA VAL A 51 17.77 -13.56 11.31
C VAL A 51 18.60 -14.64 10.62
N LEU A 52 18.83 -14.51 9.31
CA LEU A 52 19.48 -15.54 8.50
C LEU A 52 20.96 -15.70 8.85
N VAL A 53 21.70 -14.61 9.11
CA VAL A 53 23.13 -14.72 9.41
C VAL A 53 23.38 -15.52 10.70
N PRO A 54 22.75 -15.20 11.85
CA PRO A 54 22.89 -16.02 13.05
C PRO A 54 22.38 -17.45 12.87
N LEU A 55 21.29 -17.64 12.12
CA LEU A 55 20.74 -18.97 11.82
C LEU A 55 21.75 -19.84 11.06
N PHE A 56 22.35 -19.31 9.99
CA PHE A 56 23.35 -20.03 9.20
C PHE A 56 24.64 -20.28 9.99
N LYS A 57 25.05 -19.33 10.84
CA LYS A 57 26.19 -19.54 11.75
C LYS A 57 25.92 -20.67 12.75
N THR A 58 24.72 -20.69 13.33
CA THR A 58 24.31 -21.73 14.28
C THR A 58 24.22 -23.09 13.58
N LEU A 59 23.66 -23.14 12.37
CA LEU A 59 23.58 -24.37 11.59
C LEU A 59 24.97 -24.93 11.26
N ARG A 60 25.91 -24.08 10.86
CA ARG A 60 27.30 -24.48 10.61
C ARG A 60 27.97 -24.98 11.89
N ALA A 61 27.84 -24.26 13.00
CA ALA A 61 28.40 -24.68 14.28
C ALA A 61 27.86 -26.04 14.75
N VAL A 62 26.57 -26.33 14.54
CA VAL A 62 25.97 -27.64 14.84
C VAL A 62 26.53 -28.74 13.93
N LEU A 63 26.77 -28.43 12.66
CA LEU A 63 27.34 -29.38 11.70
C LEU A 63 28.81 -29.70 12.06
N ASP A 64 29.60 -28.67 12.36
CA ASP A 64 31.01 -28.81 12.74
C ASP A 64 31.16 -29.55 14.09
N PHE A 65 30.22 -29.35 15.02
CA PHE A 65 30.15 -30.12 16.26
C PHE A 65 29.89 -31.61 16.00
N ALA A 66 29.00 -31.93 15.05
CA ALA A 66 28.71 -33.32 14.69
C ALA A 66 29.94 -34.03 14.09
N ASP A 67 30.82 -33.28 13.40
CA ASP A 67 32.08 -33.78 12.83
C ASP A 67 33.24 -33.84 13.86
N GLY A 68 32.97 -33.53 15.13
CA GLY A 68 33.94 -33.63 16.22
C GLY A 68 34.90 -32.44 16.35
N ALA A 69 34.66 -31.35 15.61
CA ALA A 69 35.49 -30.16 15.61
C ALA A 69 34.99 -29.09 16.62
N ALA A 70 35.34 -29.27 17.90
CA ALA A 70 35.39 -28.26 18.98
C ALA A 70 34.14 -27.42 19.37
N ASN A 71 34.19 -26.92 20.60
CA ASN A 71 33.15 -26.17 21.33
C ASN A 71 33.01 -24.72 20.84
N GLU A 72 32.25 -24.47 19.78
CA GLU A 72 31.86 -23.11 19.38
C GLU A 72 30.64 -22.64 20.20
N SER A 73 30.70 -21.42 20.75
CA SER A 73 29.59 -20.82 21.48
C SER A 73 28.42 -20.50 20.54
N LEU A 74 27.22 -20.99 20.86
CA LEU A 74 26.01 -20.68 20.10
C LEU A 74 25.81 -19.17 19.97
N PHE A 75 25.65 -18.69 18.73
CA PHE A 75 25.44 -17.28 18.46
C PHE A 75 24.03 -16.85 18.87
N GLY A 76 23.94 -15.94 19.85
CA GLY A 76 22.67 -15.36 20.29
C GLY A 76 22.08 -14.41 19.25
N ILE A 77 20.79 -14.55 18.96
CA ILE A 77 20.03 -13.59 18.16
C ILE A 77 19.69 -12.40 19.06
N SER A 78 20.10 -11.19 18.68
CA SER A 78 19.67 -9.97 19.37
C SER A 78 18.19 -9.72 19.09
N PRO A 79 17.30 -9.80 20.10
CA PRO A 79 15.86 -9.63 19.87
C PRO A 79 15.54 -8.24 19.33
N LEU A 80 16.21 -7.21 19.84
CA LEU A 80 16.06 -5.82 19.38
C LEU A 80 16.48 -5.64 17.92
N GLY A 81 17.53 -6.34 17.49
CA GLY A 81 17.99 -6.30 16.09
C GLY A 81 16.96 -6.84 15.10
N VAL A 82 16.06 -7.71 15.54
CA VAL A 82 14.95 -8.24 14.72
C VAL A 82 13.68 -7.42 14.91
N LEU A 83 13.35 -7.06 16.15
CA LEU A 83 12.09 -6.41 16.51
C LEU A 83 11.96 -5.01 15.90
N VAL A 84 13.06 -4.23 15.87
CA VAL A 84 13.06 -2.87 15.32
C VAL A 84 12.76 -2.87 13.80
N PRO A 85 13.53 -3.56 12.93
CA PRO A 85 13.23 -3.58 11.51
C PRO A 85 11.90 -4.27 11.19
N PHE A 86 11.49 -5.27 11.99
CA PHE A 86 10.15 -5.86 11.87
C PHE A 86 9.04 -4.85 12.18
N GLY A 87 9.14 -4.12 13.30
CA GLY A 87 8.17 -3.08 13.65
C GLY A 87 8.10 -1.98 12.60
N LEU A 88 9.24 -1.51 12.10
CA LEU A 88 9.29 -0.50 11.03
C LEU A 88 8.69 -1.02 9.72
N SER A 89 8.96 -2.27 9.33
CA SER A 89 8.37 -2.83 8.11
C SER A 89 6.85 -2.97 8.21
N ILE A 90 6.30 -3.34 9.38
CA ILE A 90 4.85 -3.31 9.64
C ILE A 90 4.29 -1.89 9.57
N LEU A 91 4.94 -0.91 10.20
CA LEU A 91 4.48 0.48 10.16
C LEU A 91 4.43 1.02 8.73
N ILE A 92 5.45 0.72 7.92
CA ILE A 92 5.51 1.09 6.50
C ILE A 92 4.39 0.38 5.71
N TYR A 93 4.15 -0.91 5.99
CA TYR A 93 3.09 -1.68 5.37
C TYR A 93 1.71 -1.07 5.65
N VAL A 94 1.41 -0.75 6.92
CA VAL A 94 0.13 -0.12 7.32
C VAL A 94 0.00 1.27 6.72
N ALA A 95 1.05 2.09 6.75
CA ALA A 95 1.06 3.42 6.15
C ALA A 95 0.79 3.34 4.63
N ASN A 96 1.39 2.38 3.93
CA ASN A 96 1.11 2.12 2.52
C ASN A 96 -0.37 1.83 2.27
N LEU A 97 -0.95 0.91 3.05
CA LEU A 97 -2.33 0.49 2.88
C LEU A 97 -3.32 1.63 3.15
N LEU A 98 -3.04 2.46 4.16
CA LEU A 98 -3.82 3.66 4.45
C LEU A 98 -3.73 4.68 3.31
N ASP A 99 -2.53 4.95 2.79
CA ASP A 99 -2.34 5.89 1.68
C ASP A 99 -3.05 5.43 0.40
N VAL A 100 -2.90 4.16 0.02
CA VAL A 100 -3.58 3.57 -1.14
C VAL A 100 -5.09 3.63 -0.97
N THR A 101 -5.60 3.30 0.21
CA THR A 101 -7.04 3.33 0.51
C THR A 101 -7.60 4.75 0.43
N ARG A 102 -6.88 5.73 1.00
CA ARG A 102 -7.25 7.16 0.93
C ARG A 102 -7.27 7.66 -0.51
N ALA A 103 -6.26 7.29 -1.31
CA ALA A 103 -6.19 7.66 -2.72
C ALA A 103 -7.33 7.06 -3.55
N VAL A 104 -7.67 5.78 -3.34
CA VAL A 104 -8.84 5.16 -3.98
C VAL A 104 -10.13 5.90 -3.62
N ARG A 105 -10.32 6.27 -2.35
CA ARG A 105 -11.51 7.01 -1.90
C ARG A 105 -11.62 8.39 -2.54
N ARG A 106 -10.50 9.12 -2.62
CA ARG A 106 -10.44 10.44 -3.26
C ARG A 106 -10.82 10.36 -4.75
N ASN A 107 -10.21 9.45 -5.50
CA ASN A 107 -10.49 9.29 -6.93
C ASN A 107 -11.96 8.94 -7.20
N ARG A 108 -12.62 8.22 -6.27
CA ARG A 108 -14.07 7.93 -6.37
C ARG A 108 -14.94 9.15 -6.11
N ALA A 109 -14.59 9.97 -5.11
CA ALA A 109 -15.34 11.19 -4.82
C ALA A 109 -15.31 12.16 -6.01
N GLU A 110 -14.15 12.30 -6.65
CA GLU A 110 -13.97 13.13 -7.85
C GLU A 110 -14.79 12.58 -9.05
N ALA A 111 -14.78 11.26 -9.27
CA ALA A 111 -15.60 10.63 -10.32
C ALA A 111 -17.12 10.77 -10.08
N GLY A 112 -17.56 10.65 -8.83
CA GLY A 112 -18.96 10.84 -8.44
C GLY A 112 -19.43 12.28 -8.64
N ALA A 113 -18.60 13.26 -8.25
CA ALA A 113 -18.92 14.68 -8.42
C ALA A 113 -19.14 15.06 -9.90
N PHE A 114 -18.31 14.54 -10.81
CA PHE A 114 -18.41 14.79 -12.25
C PHE A 114 -19.66 14.15 -12.90
N SER A 115 -20.21 13.11 -12.27
CA SER A 115 -21.38 12.38 -12.76
C SER A 115 -22.71 13.06 -12.39
N THR A 116 -22.68 14.11 -11.57
CA THR A 116 -23.87 14.91 -11.28
C THR A 116 -24.06 15.88 -12.43
N PRO A 117 -24.99 15.65 -13.39
CA PRO A 117 -25.35 16.72 -14.29
C PRO A 117 -25.87 17.84 -13.40
N THR A 118 -25.16 18.97 -13.38
CA THR A 118 -25.74 20.23 -12.96
C THR A 118 -26.96 20.40 -13.88
N VAL A 119 -28.12 19.94 -13.43
CA VAL A 119 -29.41 20.26 -14.03
C VAL A 119 -29.56 21.74 -13.77
N THR A 120 -28.94 22.54 -14.63
CA THR A 120 -29.14 23.96 -14.73
C THR A 120 -30.65 24.14 -14.86
N SER A 121 -31.21 24.71 -13.80
CA SER A 121 -32.59 25.07 -13.53
C SER A 121 -33.54 25.09 -14.74
N PRO A 122 -34.80 24.66 -14.58
CA PRO A 122 -35.81 24.77 -15.62
C PRO A 122 -35.84 26.21 -16.12
N ARG A 123 -35.64 26.37 -17.43
CA ARG A 123 -35.84 27.59 -18.19
C ARG A 123 -37.18 28.18 -17.75
N ARG A 124 -37.14 29.21 -16.89
CA ARG A 124 -38.31 29.94 -16.43
C ARG A 124 -38.93 30.55 -17.69
N GLU A 125 -39.91 29.86 -18.26
CA GLU A 125 -40.69 30.38 -19.37
C GLU A 125 -41.27 31.70 -18.91
N ARG A 126 -40.78 32.78 -19.53
CA ARG A 126 -41.31 34.12 -19.31
C ARG A 126 -42.75 34.05 -19.85
N PRO A 127 -43.79 34.23 -19.03
CA PRO A 127 -45.14 34.33 -19.56
C PRO A 127 -45.16 35.51 -20.53
N LEU A 128 -45.46 35.24 -21.80
CA LEU A 128 -45.76 36.28 -22.77
C LEU A 128 -46.91 37.11 -22.20
N LYS A 129 -46.61 38.33 -21.76
CA LYS A 129 -47.64 39.33 -21.53
C LYS A 129 -48.26 39.64 -22.89
N ALA A 130 -49.47 39.11 -23.11
CA ALA A 130 -50.37 39.60 -24.14
C ALA A 130 -50.85 40.99 -23.70
N GLU A 131 -50.23 42.04 -24.21
CA GLU A 131 -50.68 43.41 -24.01
C GLU A 131 -51.44 43.82 -25.29
N ALA A 132 -52.76 43.97 -25.12
CA ALA A 132 -53.74 44.15 -26.19
C ALA A 132 -53.71 45.57 -26.79
N PRO A 133 -54.13 45.74 -28.05
CA PRO A 133 -54.24 47.04 -28.69
C PRO A 133 -55.52 47.79 -28.24
N ARG A 134 -55.36 49.02 -27.75
CA ARG A 134 -56.36 50.10 -27.82
C ARG A 134 -55.68 51.46 -27.90
#